data_AF-X1F559-F1
#
_entry.id   AF-X1F559-F1
#
_cell.length_a   1.000
_cell.length_b   1.000
_cell.length_c   1.000
_cell.angle_alpha   90.00
_cell.angle_beta   90.00
_cell.angle_gamma   90.00
#
_symmetry.space_group_name_H-M   'P 1'
#
loop_
_entity.id
_entity.type
_entity.pdbx_description
1 polymer ?
#
loop_
_entity_poly.entity_id
_entity_poly.type
_entity_poly.pdbx_seq_one_letter_code
_entity_poly.pdbx_strand_id
1 'polypeptide(L)'
;YYDEWDNLWPVGPHADIIVQFDKSPVKVMFWRGTRYSACWVSENGKWMADQSRETGGNWFLRKGSSDDYVTGCVEHMSDVQCRSSRVSIIQLFIFLYILR
;
A
#
# COMPACT_ATOMS: atom_id res chain seq x y z
N TYR A 1 17.22 -6.93 -11.54
CA TYR A 1 15.81 -6.88 -11.98
C TYR A 1 15.71 -7.84 -13.15
N TYR A 2 14.67 -8.67 -13.23
CA TYR A 2 14.56 -9.73 -14.25
C TYR A 2 13.14 -9.77 -14.82
N ASP A 3 13.02 -9.91 -16.14
CA ASP A 3 11.78 -9.74 -16.89
C ASP A 3 10.69 -10.74 -16.45
N GLU A 4 11.10 -11.92 -15.98
CA GLU A 4 10.18 -12.95 -15.51
C GLU A 4 9.40 -12.50 -14.28
N TRP A 5 9.95 -11.64 -13.42
CA TRP A 5 9.22 -11.07 -12.29
C TRP A 5 8.20 -10.04 -12.73
N ASP A 6 8.58 -9.15 -13.66
CA ASP A 6 7.68 -8.12 -14.18
C ASP A 6 6.47 -8.76 -14.89
N ASN A 7 6.69 -9.86 -15.61
CA ASN A 7 5.66 -10.61 -16.32
C ASN A 7 4.59 -11.26 -15.41
N LEU A 8 4.84 -11.38 -14.09
CA LEU A 8 3.85 -11.90 -13.14
C LEU A 8 2.70 -10.91 -12.88
N TRP A 9 2.92 -9.63 -13.15
CA TRP A 9 2.03 -8.56 -12.73
C TRP A 9 1.30 -7.94 -13.92
N PRO A 10 -0.02 -7.70 -13.82
CA PRO A 10 -0.79 -7.05 -14.88
C PRO A 10 -0.60 -5.52 -14.85
N VAL A 11 0.65 -5.04 -14.83
CA VAL A 11 1.00 -3.63 -14.67
C VAL A 11 1.75 -3.09 -15.88
N GLY A 12 1.52 -1.83 -16.22
CA GLY A 12 2.25 -1.16 -17.30
C GLY A 12 3.61 -0.60 -16.84
N PRO A 13 4.41 -0.04 -17.76
CA PRO A 13 5.74 0.52 -17.46
C PRO A 13 5.73 1.68 -16.44
N HIS A 14 4.57 2.32 -16.24
CA HIS A 14 4.41 3.54 -15.44
C HIS A 14 3.32 3.39 -14.38
N ALA A 15 3.28 2.22 -13.74
CA ALA A 15 2.22 1.89 -12.79
C ALA A 15 2.51 2.38 -11.35
N ASP A 16 3.78 2.59 -11.02
CA ASP A 16 4.22 3.00 -9.69
C ASP A 16 4.16 4.54 -9.52
N ILE A 17 3.67 5.00 -8.37
CA ILE A 17 3.48 6.43 -8.08
C ILE A 17 4.35 6.84 -6.90
N ILE A 18 5.06 7.95 -7.06
CA ILE A 18 5.81 8.59 -5.99
C ILE A 18 5.33 10.02 -5.82
N VAL A 19 4.90 10.35 -4.60
CA VAL A 19 4.59 11.71 -4.19
C VAL A 19 5.76 12.23 -3.36
N GLN A 20 6.43 13.25 -3.87
CA GLN A 20 7.49 13.98 -3.17
C GLN A 20 6.94 15.35 -2.76
N PHE A 21 7.39 15.88 -1.63
CA PHE A 21 6.91 17.18 -1.12
C PHE A 21 8.03 18.23 -1.20
N ASP A 22 7.71 19.45 -1.62
CA ASP A 22 8.72 20.50 -1.83
C ASP A 22 9.52 20.85 -0.57
N LYS A 23 8.88 20.76 0.61
CA LYS A 23 9.47 21.14 1.90
C LYS A 23 9.80 19.95 2.80
N SER A 24 9.64 18.73 2.32
CA SER A 24 9.91 17.53 3.11
C SER A 24 10.61 16.46 2.28
N PRO A 25 11.71 15.89 2.78
CA PRO A 25 12.40 14.77 2.11
C PRO A 25 11.60 13.45 2.17
N VAL A 26 10.53 13.40 2.97
CA VAL A 26 9.63 12.25 3.07
C VAL A 26 8.87 12.06 1.76
N LYS A 27 8.60 10.81 1.40
CA LYS A 27 7.85 10.44 0.19
C LYS A 27 6.68 9.55 0.56
N VAL A 28 5.61 9.62 -0.22
CA VAL A 28 4.57 8.59 -0.25
C VAL A 28 4.73 7.80 -1.53
N MET A 29 4.92 6.49 -1.41
CA MET A 29 5.12 5.58 -2.53
C MET A 29 3.96 4.60 -2.61
N PHE A 30 3.45 4.43 -3.82
CA PHE A 30 2.54 3.36 -4.20
C PHE A 30 3.28 2.49 -5.21
N TRP A 31 3.76 1.33 -4.76
CA TRP A 31 4.60 0.44 -5.54
C TRP A 31 3.95 -0.93 -5.66
N ARG A 32 4.07 -1.58 -6.82
CA ARG A 32 3.55 -2.93 -7.04
C ARG A 32 4.05 -3.96 -6.02
N GLY A 33 5.30 -3.83 -5.56
CA GLY A 33 5.87 -4.73 -4.54
C GLY A 33 5.22 -4.59 -3.16
N THR A 34 4.58 -3.45 -2.88
CA THR A 34 3.74 -3.24 -1.69
C THR A 34 2.25 -3.42 -1.99
N ARG A 35 1.90 -4.02 -3.15
CA ARG A 35 0.52 -4.22 -3.63
C ARG A 35 -0.24 -2.91 -3.80
N TYR A 36 0.51 -1.83 -4.04
CA TYR A 36 0.03 -0.45 -4.00
C TYR A 36 -0.57 -0.02 -2.65
N SER A 37 -0.23 -0.67 -1.55
CA SER A 37 -0.44 -0.10 -0.22
C SER A 37 0.45 1.12 -0.04
N ALA A 38 -0.12 2.18 0.55
CA ALA A 38 0.59 3.43 0.77
C ALA A 38 1.78 3.22 1.69
N CYS A 39 2.97 3.58 1.21
CA CYS A 39 4.21 3.49 1.97
C CYS A 39 4.80 4.88 2.19
N TRP A 40 5.00 5.23 3.45
CA TRP A 40 5.82 6.37 3.82
C TRP A 40 7.28 5.99 3.75
N VAL A 41 8.08 6.79 3.04
CA VAL A 41 9.52 6.64 2.96
C VAL A 41 10.16 7.84 3.62
N SER A 42 10.87 7.63 4.71
CA SER A 42 11.58 8.68 5.46
C SER A 42 12.80 9.19 4.69
N GLU A 43 13.39 10.27 5.18
CA GLU A 43 14.59 10.91 4.65
C GLU A 43 15.80 9.97 4.56
N ASN A 44 15.85 8.95 5.42
CA ASN A 44 16.89 7.93 5.45
C ASN A 44 16.49 6.64 4.71
N GLY A 45 15.43 6.69 3.90
CA GLY A 45 15.00 5.58 3.04
C GLY A 45 14.35 4.42 3.79
N LYS A 46 13.92 4.61 5.05
CA LYS A 46 13.15 3.58 5.77
C LYS A 46 11.70 3.62 5.32
N TRP A 47 11.14 2.44 5.12
CA TRP A 47 9.78 2.27 4.64
C TRP A 47 8.87 1.96 5.83
N MET A 48 7.73 2.65 5.88
CA MET A 48 6.63 2.37 6.77
C MET A 48 5.37 2.26 5.91
N ALA A 49 4.94 1.03 5.68
CA ALA A 49 3.68 0.73 5.04
C ALA A 49 2.55 0.74 6.08
N ASP A 50 1.34 1.09 5.65
CA ASP A 50 0.14 0.96 6.48
C ASP A 50 0.10 -0.42 7.14
N GLN A 51 0.11 -0.42 8.47
CA GLN A 51 -0.12 -1.60 9.30
C GLN A 51 -1.62 -1.67 9.47
N SER A 52 -2.30 -2.15 8.44
CA SER A 52 -3.75 -2.30 8.45
C SER A 52 -4.20 -2.95 9.75
N ARG A 53 -5.40 -2.62 10.22
CA ARG A 53 -5.93 -3.15 11.47
C ARG A 53 -6.00 -4.67 11.42
N GLU A 54 -4.98 -5.34 11.93
CA GLU A 54 -4.90 -6.81 12.00
C GLU A 54 -6.00 -7.39 12.91
N THR A 55 -6.57 -6.53 13.78
CA THR A 55 -7.37 -6.94 14.92
C THR A 55 -8.82 -6.48 14.78
N GLY A 56 -9.71 -7.41 14.40
CA GLY A 56 -11.15 -7.29 14.60
C GLY A 56 -11.53 -7.10 16.09
N GLY A 57 -12.78 -6.75 16.37
CA GLY A 57 -13.23 -6.34 17.71
C GLY A 57 -13.05 -7.38 18.84
N ASN A 58 -12.73 -8.63 18.51
CA ASN A 58 -12.80 -9.76 19.43
C ASN A 58 -11.53 -10.63 19.54
N TRP A 59 -10.34 -10.08 19.25
CA TRP A 59 -9.07 -10.84 19.32
C TRP A 59 -8.71 -11.32 20.73
N PHE A 60 -9.10 -10.57 21.76
CA PHE A 60 -8.81 -10.88 23.16
C PHE A 60 -10.06 -11.35 23.93
N LEU A 61 -10.88 -12.23 23.31
CA LEU A 61 -12.10 -12.82 23.87
C LEU A 61 -12.25 -12.67 25.40
N ARG A 62 -12.77 -11.51 25.79
CA ARG A 62 -13.26 -11.22 27.15
C ARG A 62 -14.75 -10.91 27.11
N LYS A 63 -15.37 -10.84 25.92
CA LYS A 63 -16.82 -10.72 25.68
C LYS A 63 -17.23 -11.24 24.29
N GLY A 64 -18.05 -12.30 24.24
CA GLY A 64 -18.85 -12.70 23.06
C GLY A 64 -18.20 -13.71 22.10
N SER A 65 -19.02 -14.47 21.36
CA SER A 65 -18.54 -15.46 20.37
C SER A 65 -17.87 -14.77 19.17
N SER A 66 -17.06 -15.49 18.40
CA SER A 66 -16.59 -15.03 17.08
C SER A 66 -17.73 -14.77 16.08
N ASP A 67 -18.92 -15.29 16.35
CA ASP A 67 -20.13 -15.07 15.53
C ASP A 67 -20.75 -13.68 15.76
N ASP A 68 -20.49 -13.06 16.92
CA ASP A 68 -21.07 -11.76 17.30
C ASP A 68 -20.21 -10.57 16.85
N TYR A 69 -18.94 -10.81 16.53
CA TYR A 69 -17.96 -9.78 16.22
C TYR A 69 -17.00 -10.24 15.12
N VAL A 70 -16.68 -9.34 14.19
CA VAL A 70 -15.67 -9.61 13.15
C VAL A 70 -14.35 -9.98 13.84
N THR A 71 -13.92 -11.23 13.63
CA THR A 71 -12.75 -11.83 14.26
C THR A 71 -11.79 -12.27 13.15
N GLY A 72 -10.52 -11.86 13.24
CA GLY A 72 -9.49 -12.17 12.24
C GLY A 72 -8.79 -10.93 11.66
N CYS A 73 -7.94 -11.18 10.65
CA CYS A 73 -7.20 -10.18 9.88
C CYS A 73 -8.16 -9.33 9.02
N VAL A 74 -8.61 -8.18 9.55
CA VAL A 74 -9.44 -7.20 8.82
C VAL A 74 -8.59 -6.19 8.06
N GLU A 75 -7.55 -6.72 7.43
CA GLU A 75 -6.53 -5.95 6.73
C GLU A 75 -7.11 -5.36 5.43
N HIS A 76 -6.59 -4.19 5.03
CA HIS A 76 -6.94 -3.63 3.73
C HIS A 76 -6.40 -4.55 2.63
N MET A 77 -7.30 -4.93 1.71
CA MET A 77 -7.10 -5.74 0.49
C MET A 77 -5.71 -6.37 0.32
N SER A 78 -5.60 -7.66 0.68
CA SER A 78 -4.45 -8.51 0.31
C SER A 78 -4.53 -8.93 -1.18
N ASP A 79 -4.59 -7.96 -2.09
CA ASP A 79 -4.50 -8.23 -3.53
C ASP A 79 -3.04 -8.46 -3.91
N VAL A 80 -2.55 -9.67 -3.61
CA VAL A 80 -1.18 -10.11 -3.88
C VAL A 80 -0.87 -10.17 -5.37
N GLN A 81 -1.83 -9.99 -6.28
CA GLN A 81 -1.59 -10.00 -7.72
C GLN A 81 -1.84 -8.65 -8.39
N CYS A 82 -2.17 -7.61 -7.62
CA CYS A 82 -2.50 -6.28 -8.11
C CYS A 82 -3.56 -6.29 -9.23
N ARG A 83 -4.54 -7.21 -9.18
CA ARG A 83 -5.60 -7.33 -10.20
C ARG A 83 -6.66 -6.25 -10.09
N SER A 84 -6.92 -5.79 -8.88
CA SER A 84 -7.95 -4.84 -8.50
C SER A 84 -7.38 -3.59 -7.84
N SER A 85 -6.13 -3.62 -7.39
CA SER A 85 -5.42 -2.44 -6.86
C SER A 85 -5.39 -1.31 -7.89
N ARG A 86 -5.97 -0.16 -7.52
CA ARG A 86 -5.95 1.07 -8.31
C ARG A 86 -5.58 2.24 -7.42
N VAL A 87 -4.60 3.02 -7.86
CA VAL A 87 -4.26 4.30 -7.26
C VAL A 87 -4.50 5.39 -8.29
N SER A 88 -5.02 6.53 -7.86
CA SER A 88 -5.25 7.68 -8.72
C SER A 88 -4.99 8.95 -7.93
N ILE A 89 -4.35 9.91 -8.58
CA ILE A 89 -4.14 11.26 -8.03
C ILE A 89 -5.33 12.09 -8.47
N ILE A 90 -6.12 12.57 -7.51
CA ILE A 90 -7.33 13.34 -7.80
C ILE A 90 -7.03 14.84 -7.87
N GLN A 91 -6.10 15.32 -7.05
CA GLN A 91 -5.66 16.72 -7.06
C GLN A 91 -4.23 16.83 -6.56
N LEU A 92 -3.42 17.64 -7.26
CA LEU A 92 -2.00 17.80 -6.99
C LEU A 92 -1.64 19.29 -7.08
N PHE A 93 -0.98 19.83 -6.05
CA PHE A 93 -0.36 21.16 -6.06
C PHE A 93 1.17 21.09 -6.13
N ILE A 94 1.74 19.89 -6.30
CA ILE A 94 3.17 19.58 -6.15
C ILE A 94 3.62 18.69 -7.33
N PHE A 95 4.88 18.77 -7.76
CA PHE A 95 5.40 18.06 -8.94
C PHE A 95 5.36 16.53 -8.82
N LEU A 96 4.96 15.84 -9.89
CA LEU A 96 4.90 14.38 -9.98
C LEU A 96 6.13 13.83 -10.73
N TYR A 97 6.78 12.82 -10.15
CA TYR A 97 7.78 12.00 -10.84
C TYR A 97 7.22 10.59 -11.02
N ILE A 98 6.89 10.25 -12.27
CA ILE A 98 6.60 8.87 -12.68
C ILE A 98 7.95 8.23 -13.01
N LEU A 99 8.35 7.20 -12.26
CA LEU A 99 9.57 6.46 -12.58
C LEU A 99 9.35 5.57 -13.82
N ARG A 100 10.42 5.44 -14.60
CA ARG A 100 10.55 4.52 -15.75
C ARG A 100 11.07 3.18 -15.28
#